data_AF-A0A8T3M4U6-F1
#
_entry.id   AF-A0A8T3M4U6-F1
#
_cell.length_a   1.000
_cell.length_b   1.000
_cell.length_c   1.000
_cell.angle_alpha   90.00
_cell.angle_beta   90.00
_cell.angle_gamma   90.00
#
_symmetry.space_group_name_H-M   'P 1'
#
loop_
_entity.id
_entity.type
_entity.pdbx_description
1 polymer ?
#
loop_
_entity_poly.entity_id
_entity_poly.type
_entity_poly.pdbx_seq_one_letter_code
_entity_poly.pdbx_strand_id
1 'polypeptide(L)'
;IGSVRTAGGAVLVTSPDIVTDAPASWTCATRRAPTDEEQLDLDLAWRLVRGVTSNAIVLVRERRLIGMGSGQTSRVDAARQAVAKAHAMLGPVSTTGAACASDAFFPFPDAVDACLGAGVQAFAQPGGSMRDAEAIARVDAAGGTMLITGTRHFRH
;
A
#
# COMPACT_ATOMS: atom_id res chain seq x y z
N ILE A 1 -22.72 -17.17 1.21
CA ILE A 1 -21.68 -18.22 1.20
C ILE A 1 -20.33 -17.49 1.25
N GLY A 2 -19.42 -17.88 2.13
CA GLY A 2 -18.18 -17.12 2.40
C GLY A 2 -17.13 -17.21 1.28
N SER A 3 -15.92 -16.74 1.55
CA SER A 3 -14.76 -17.07 0.70
C SER A 3 -14.40 -18.54 0.93
N VAL A 4 -14.30 -19.31 -0.16
CA VAL A 4 -14.09 -20.76 -0.14
C VAL A 4 -12.74 -21.09 -0.76
N ARG A 5 -11.88 -21.83 -0.06
CA ARG A 5 -10.56 -22.28 -0.55
C ARG A 5 -10.35 -23.76 -0.24
N THR A 6 -9.77 -24.51 -1.18
CA THR A 6 -9.44 -25.93 -1.01
C THR A 6 -8.02 -26.11 -0.48
N ALA A 7 -7.81 -27.02 0.48
CA ALA A 7 -6.50 -27.38 0.99
C ALA A 7 -6.46 -28.86 1.38
N GLY A 8 -5.59 -29.66 0.74
CA GLY A 8 -5.31 -31.05 1.14
C GLY A 8 -6.53 -32.00 1.19
N GLY A 9 -7.55 -31.77 0.34
CA GLY A 9 -8.81 -32.54 0.36
C GLY A 9 -9.89 -31.98 1.30
N ALA A 10 -9.58 -30.93 2.08
CA ALA A 10 -10.52 -30.18 2.89
C ALA A 10 -10.88 -28.83 2.24
N VAL A 11 -11.90 -28.16 2.81
CA VAL A 11 -12.34 -26.82 2.42
C VAL A 11 -12.28 -25.89 3.62
N LEU A 12 -11.61 -24.74 3.45
CA LEU A 12 -11.66 -23.61 4.36
C LEU A 12 -12.74 -22.64 3.88
N VAL A 13 -13.66 -22.26 4.77
CA VAL A 13 -14.66 -21.22 4.52
C VAL A 13 -14.42 -20.07 5.50
N THR A 14 -14.18 -18.86 5.00
CA THR A 14 -14.02 -17.65 5.82
C THR A 14 -15.06 -16.60 5.45
N SER A 15 -15.27 -15.62 6.33
CA SER A 15 -15.93 -14.37 5.93
C SER A 15 -15.15 -13.74 4.77
N PRO A 16 -15.83 -13.22 3.73
CA PRO A 16 -15.17 -12.51 2.65
C PRO A 16 -14.74 -11.11 3.11
N ASP A 17 -13.67 -10.58 2.52
CA ASP A 17 -13.16 -9.24 2.83
C ASP A 17 -14.01 -8.14 2.15
N ILE A 18 -15.18 -7.89 2.73
CA ILE A 18 -16.20 -6.95 2.22
C ILE A 18 -16.46 -5.75 3.15
N VAL A 19 -15.68 -5.61 4.23
CA VAL A 19 -15.79 -4.46 5.14
C VAL A 19 -15.52 -3.18 4.34
N THR A 20 -16.39 -2.18 4.43
CA THR A 20 -16.22 -0.93 3.68
C THR A 20 -15.06 -0.12 4.25
N ASP A 21 -14.13 0.29 3.38
CA ASP A 21 -13.05 1.21 3.77
C ASP A 21 -13.63 2.59 4.13
N ALA A 22 -13.20 3.12 5.27
CA ALA A 22 -13.57 4.45 5.76
C ALA A 22 -12.32 5.34 5.87
N PRO A 23 -11.90 6.03 4.79
CA PRO A 23 -10.72 6.92 4.82
C PRO A 23 -10.76 7.99 5.91
N ALA A 24 -11.96 8.48 6.24
CA ALA A 24 -12.18 9.45 7.31
C ALA A 24 -11.87 8.93 8.73
N SER A 25 -11.68 7.61 8.93
CA SER A 25 -11.24 7.03 10.20
C SER A 25 -9.77 6.62 10.22
N TRP A 26 -8.99 6.96 9.19
CA TRP A 26 -7.56 6.66 9.16
C TRP A 26 -6.76 7.72 9.92
N THR A 27 -5.71 7.30 10.60
CA THR A 27 -4.86 8.18 11.42
C THR A 27 -3.64 8.62 10.63
N CYS A 28 -3.42 9.93 10.48
CA CYS A 28 -2.14 10.44 9.99
C CYS A 28 -1.05 10.23 11.05
N ALA A 29 -0.04 9.42 10.74
CA ALA A 29 1.06 9.11 11.66
C ALA A 29 2.30 10.00 11.46
N THR A 30 2.36 10.72 10.34
CA THR A 30 3.39 11.71 10.01
C THR A 30 2.99 13.13 10.38
N ARG A 31 3.96 14.05 10.49
CA ARG A 31 3.71 15.49 10.76
C ARG A 31 2.94 16.20 9.64
N ARG A 32 3.16 15.82 8.38
CA ARG A 32 2.43 16.38 7.22
C ARG A 32 1.14 15.57 7.00
N ALA A 33 0.00 16.26 7.05
CA ALA A 33 -1.29 15.72 6.59
C ALA A 33 -1.31 15.59 5.06
N PRO A 34 -2.06 14.63 4.49
CA PRO A 34 -2.23 14.54 3.04
C PRO A 34 -2.92 15.78 2.47
N THR A 35 -2.62 16.12 1.22
CA THR A 35 -3.48 17.03 0.43
C THR A 35 -4.79 16.33 0.03
N ASP A 36 -5.79 17.08 -0.41
CA ASP A 36 -7.05 16.50 -0.91
C ASP A 36 -6.82 15.53 -2.08
N GLU A 37 -5.84 15.82 -2.96
CA GLU A 37 -5.47 14.95 -4.08
C GLU A 37 -4.78 13.66 -3.60
N GLU A 38 -3.82 13.78 -2.67
CA GLU A 38 -3.17 12.62 -2.03
C GLU A 38 -4.18 11.75 -1.27
N GLN A 39 -5.17 12.37 -0.61
CA GLN A 39 -6.20 11.67 0.16
C GLN A 39 -7.12 10.83 -0.75
N LEU A 40 -7.47 11.36 -1.93
CA LEU A 40 -8.24 10.63 -2.96
C LEU A 40 -7.42 9.51 -3.60
N ASP A 41 -6.14 9.75 -3.90
CA ASP A 41 -5.25 8.75 -4.49
C ASP A 41 -4.92 7.63 -3.49
N LEU A 42 -4.81 7.93 -2.19
CA LEU A 42 -4.67 6.94 -1.12
C LEU A 42 -5.93 6.08 -0.94
N ASP A 43 -7.13 6.67 -0.99
CA ASP A 43 -8.38 5.89 -0.95
C ASP A 43 -8.45 4.91 -2.12
N LEU A 44 -8.17 5.38 -3.35
CA LEU A 44 -8.14 4.50 -4.52
C LEU A 44 -7.05 3.43 -4.41
N ALA A 45 -5.83 3.78 -4.00
CA ALA A 45 -4.74 2.82 -3.85
C ALA A 45 -5.09 1.72 -2.84
N TRP A 46 -5.73 2.09 -1.73
CA TRP A 46 -6.16 1.17 -0.69
C TRP A 46 -7.25 0.21 -1.16
N ARG A 47 -8.31 0.73 -1.81
CA ARG A 47 -9.37 -0.10 -2.41
C ARG A 47 -8.82 -1.09 -3.44
N LEU A 48 -7.84 -0.65 -4.24
CA LEU A 48 -7.18 -1.48 -5.24
C LEU A 48 -6.29 -2.56 -4.61
N VAL A 49 -5.52 -2.26 -3.54
CA VAL A 49 -4.56 -3.22 -2.97
C VAL A 49 -5.26 -4.48 -2.40
N ARG A 50 -6.50 -4.36 -1.90
CA ARG A 50 -7.36 -5.49 -1.52
C ARG A 50 -7.61 -6.51 -2.65
N GLY A 51 -7.56 -6.06 -3.90
CA GLY A 51 -7.71 -6.91 -5.08
C GLY A 51 -6.46 -7.72 -5.44
N VAL A 52 -5.29 -7.34 -4.91
CA VAL A 52 -3.98 -7.83 -5.35
C VAL A 52 -3.50 -8.99 -4.46
N THR A 53 -2.83 -9.99 -5.05
CA THR A 53 -2.22 -11.07 -4.25
C THR A 53 -1.01 -10.57 -3.47
N SER A 54 -0.95 -10.91 -2.19
CA SER A 54 0.07 -10.53 -1.21
C SER A 54 1.46 -11.17 -1.48
N ASN A 55 2.57 -10.55 -1.11
CA ASN A 55 2.67 -9.18 -0.63
C ASN A 55 2.40 -8.19 -1.78
N ALA A 56 1.61 -7.15 -1.50
CA ALA A 56 1.14 -6.22 -2.50
C ALA A 56 1.59 -4.78 -2.21
N ILE A 57 1.93 -4.07 -3.29
CA ILE A 57 2.16 -2.63 -3.31
C ILE A 57 1.43 -2.07 -4.51
N VAL A 58 0.55 -1.09 -4.31
CA VAL A 58 -0.17 -0.39 -5.36
C VAL A 58 0.23 1.07 -5.37
N LEU A 59 0.62 1.57 -6.54
CA LEU A 59 0.94 2.98 -6.78
C LEU A 59 -0.19 3.63 -7.59
N VAL A 60 -0.73 4.73 -7.08
CA VAL A 60 -1.77 5.54 -7.71
C VAL A 60 -1.29 6.97 -7.86
N ARG A 61 -1.65 7.61 -8.98
CA ARG A 61 -1.52 9.05 -9.18
C ARG A 61 -2.63 9.57 -10.08
N GLU A 62 -3.15 10.76 -9.78
CA GLU A 62 -4.23 11.41 -10.54
C GLU A 62 -5.45 10.49 -10.73
N ARG A 63 -5.82 9.77 -9.66
CA ARG A 63 -6.92 8.79 -9.59
C ARG A 63 -6.77 7.63 -10.58
N ARG A 64 -5.53 7.25 -10.91
CA ARG A 64 -5.20 6.14 -11.82
C ARG A 64 -4.14 5.22 -11.22
N LEU A 65 -4.33 3.91 -11.38
CA LEU A 65 -3.30 2.91 -11.10
C LEU A 65 -2.13 3.11 -12.07
N ILE A 66 -0.95 3.45 -11.55
CA ILE A 66 0.26 3.65 -12.36
C ILE A 66 1.22 2.46 -12.28
N GLY A 67 1.18 1.66 -11.20
CA GLY A 67 2.04 0.49 -11.04
C GLY A 67 1.60 -0.41 -9.89
N MET A 68 1.89 -1.71 -9.97
CA MET A 68 1.58 -2.65 -8.89
C MET A 68 2.58 -3.81 -8.77
N GLY A 69 3.01 -4.07 -7.54
CA GLY A 69 3.69 -5.29 -7.12
C GLY A 69 2.67 -6.30 -6.61
N SER A 70 2.81 -7.57 -7.02
CA SER A 70 1.83 -8.63 -6.71
C SER A 70 2.53 -9.97 -6.51
N GLY A 71 2.08 -10.75 -5.52
CA GLY A 71 2.53 -12.12 -5.26
C GLY A 71 4.00 -12.25 -4.85
N GLN A 72 4.62 -11.17 -4.36
CA GLN A 72 6.05 -11.19 -4.03
C GLN A 72 6.29 -11.77 -2.64
N THR A 73 7.38 -12.54 -2.52
CA THR A 73 7.84 -13.14 -1.25
C THR A 73 8.26 -12.08 -0.24
N SER A 74 8.82 -10.95 -0.70
CA SER A 74 9.16 -9.78 0.11
C SER A 74 8.44 -8.52 -0.35
N ARG A 75 8.15 -7.62 0.59
CA ARG A 75 7.41 -6.37 0.33
C ARG A 75 8.27 -5.30 -0.35
N VAL A 76 9.58 -5.31 -0.13
CA VAL A 76 10.50 -4.43 -0.89
C VAL A 76 10.55 -4.82 -2.36
N ASP A 77 10.41 -6.11 -2.69
CA ASP A 77 10.36 -6.57 -4.07
C ASP A 77 9.00 -6.26 -4.73
N ALA A 78 7.91 -6.27 -3.96
CA ALA A 78 6.63 -5.70 -4.42
C ALA A 78 6.76 -4.19 -4.72
N ALA A 79 7.41 -3.42 -3.84
CA ALA A 79 7.63 -1.98 -4.05
C ALA A 79 8.48 -1.71 -5.30
N ARG A 80 9.62 -2.40 -5.44
CA ARG A 80 10.48 -2.35 -6.64
C ARG A 80 9.72 -2.73 -7.91
N GLN A 81 8.92 -3.79 -7.87
CA GLN A 81 8.10 -4.22 -9.01
C GLN A 81 7.04 -3.18 -9.40
N ALA A 82 6.41 -2.53 -8.41
CA ALA A 82 5.41 -1.49 -8.65
C ALA A 82 6.05 -0.25 -9.33
N VAL A 83 7.17 0.23 -8.79
CA VAL A 83 7.96 1.34 -9.34
C VAL A 83 8.45 1.02 -10.75
N ALA A 84 9.09 -0.14 -10.95
CA ALA A 84 9.64 -0.53 -12.25
C ALA A 84 8.56 -0.62 -13.34
N LYS A 85 7.35 -1.12 -13.02
CA LYS A 85 6.22 -1.12 -13.96
C LYS A 85 5.74 0.28 -14.31
N ALA A 86 5.59 1.17 -13.32
CA ALA A 86 5.20 2.55 -13.56
C ALA A 86 6.21 3.26 -14.46
N HIS A 87 7.51 3.11 -14.17
CA HIS A 87 8.59 3.70 -14.97
C HIS A 87 8.66 3.15 -16.39
N ALA A 88 8.49 1.83 -16.57
CA ALA A 88 8.52 1.20 -17.88
C ALA A 88 7.33 1.60 -18.78
N MET A 89 6.16 1.85 -18.19
CA MET A 89 4.93 2.15 -18.94
C MET A 89 4.67 3.65 -19.13
N LEU A 90 5.06 4.48 -18.17
CA LEU A 90 4.70 5.90 -18.07
C LEU A 90 5.91 6.83 -17.88
N GLY A 91 7.13 6.30 -17.91
CA GLY A 91 8.37 7.05 -17.71
C GLY A 91 8.71 7.32 -16.24
N PRO A 92 9.96 7.74 -15.94
CA PRO A 92 10.46 7.84 -14.57
C PRO A 92 9.77 8.90 -13.70
N VAL A 93 9.17 9.93 -14.33
CA VAL A 93 8.45 11.01 -13.63
C VAL A 93 7.05 10.59 -13.16
N SER A 94 6.55 9.43 -13.61
CA SER A 94 5.19 8.95 -13.30
C SER A 94 4.93 8.76 -11.80
N THR A 95 5.92 8.29 -11.05
CA THR A 95 5.82 8.04 -9.60
C THR A 95 6.04 9.26 -8.72
N THR A 96 6.48 10.39 -9.28
CA THR A 96 6.69 11.64 -8.53
C THR A 96 5.36 12.17 -7.98
N GLY A 97 5.27 12.36 -6.67
CA GLY A 97 4.03 12.79 -6.00
C GLY A 97 2.94 11.69 -5.92
N ALA A 98 3.25 10.45 -6.29
CA ALA A 98 2.27 9.37 -6.25
C ALA A 98 1.94 8.93 -4.80
N ALA A 99 0.77 8.32 -4.66
CA ALA A 99 0.32 7.59 -3.48
C ALA A 99 0.68 6.10 -3.57
N CYS A 100 0.95 5.48 -2.43
CA CYS A 100 1.32 4.08 -2.28
C CYS A 100 0.48 3.41 -1.19
N ALA A 101 -0.19 2.31 -1.51
CA ALA A 101 -0.84 1.46 -0.52
C ALA A 101 -0.15 0.10 -0.43
N SER A 102 0.01 -0.41 0.80
CA SER A 102 0.37 -1.81 1.03
C SER A 102 -0.75 -2.54 1.76
N ASP A 103 -1.00 -3.79 1.33
CA ASP A 103 -1.98 -4.68 1.94
C ASP A 103 -1.66 -5.03 3.42
N ALA A 104 -0.40 -4.86 3.83
CA ALA A 104 0.11 -5.30 5.12
C ALA A 104 1.17 -4.37 5.74
N PHE A 105 1.29 -4.48 7.07
CA PHE A 105 2.12 -3.63 7.95
C PHE A 105 3.62 -3.69 7.68
N PHE A 106 4.26 -2.56 7.33
CA PHE A 106 5.67 -2.55 6.88
C PHE A 106 6.61 -3.14 7.97
N PRO A 107 7.32 -4.25 7.70
CA PRO A 107 8.17 -4.89 8.71
C PRO A 107 9.51 -4.17 8.88
N PHE A 108 9.97 -3.49 7.82
CA PHE A 108 11.20 -2.73 7.73
C PHE A 108 10.96 -1.49 6.85
N PRO A 109 11.79 -0.44 6.96
CA PRO A 109 11.68 0.76 6.12
C PRO A 109 12.04 0.55 4.65
N ASP A 110 12.63 -0.58 4.26
CA ASP A 110 13.21 -0.82 2.93
C ASP A 110 12.22 -0.67 1.75
N ALA A 111 10.98 -1.15 1.90
CA ALA A 111 9.92 -0.97 0.92
C ALA A 111 9.45 0.49 0.80
N VAL A 112 9.47 1.23 1.92
CA VAL A 112 9.16 2.67 1.95
C VAL A 112 10.29 3.45 1.29
N ASP A 113 11.55 3.17 1.65
CA ASP A 113 12.76 3.77 1.07
C ASP A 113 12.80 3.56 -0.46
N ALA A 114 12.41 2.38 -0.96
CA ALA A 114 12.31 2.09 -2.40
C ALA A 114 11.25 2.95 -3.12
N CYS A 115 10.12 3.23 -2.48
CA CYS A 115 9.08 4.12 -3.03
C CYS A 115 9.48 5.61 -2.94
N LEU A 116 10.04 6.05 -1.80
CA LEU A 116 10.54 7.41 -1.60
C LEU A 116 11.65 7.76 -2.61
N GLY A 117 12.56 6.82 -2.87
CA GLY A 117 13.60 6.97 -3.90
C GLY A 117 13.07 7.10 -5.33
N ALA A 118 11.82 6.72 -5.57
CA ALA A 118 11.10 6.93 -6.83
C ALA A 118 10.20 8.19 -6.82
N GLY A 119 10.24 9.00 -5.75
CA GLY A 119 9.46 10.23 -5.63
C GLY A 119 8.01 10.04 -5.17
N VAL A 120 7.62 8.85 -4.69
CA VAL A 120 6.31 8.64 -4.01
C VAL A 120 6.29 9.48 -2.74
N GLN A 121 5.17 10.16 -2.43
CA GLN A 121 5.07 11.07 -1.27
C GLN A 121 3.96 10.73 -0.29
N ALA A 122 2.95 9.94 -0.69
CA ALA A 122 1.83 9.56 0.16
C ALA A 122 1.77 8.04 0.36
N PHE A 123 1.50 7.60 1.59
CA PHE A 123 1.52 6.18 1.98
C PHE A 123 0.29 5.78 2.80
N ALA A 124 -0.26 4.59 2.57
CA ALA A 124 -1.27 3.96 3.41
C ALA A 124 -0.88 2.52 3.77
N GLN A 125 -0.99 2.17 5.06
CA GLN A 125 -0.69 0.84 5.58
C GLN A 125 -1.53 0.52 6.83
N PRO A 126 -1.70 -0.76 7.24
CA PRO A 126 -2.52 -1.11 8.40
C PRO A 126 -2.00 -0.59 9.75
N GLY A 127 -0.67 -0.47 9.90
CA GLY A 127 0.00 -0.40 11.20
C GLY A 127 -0.02 -1.75 11.95
N GLY A 128 0.61 -1.77 13.12
CA GLY A 128 0.75 -2.94 13.99
C GLY A 128 2.12 -3.64 13.90
N SER A 129 3.11 -3.01 13.25
CA SER A 129 4.50 -3.48 13.27
C SER A 129 5.21 -2.96 14.52
N MET A 130 6.03 -3.80 15.18
CA MET A 130 6.94 -3.33 16.23
C MET A 130 7.93 -2.25 15.74
N ARG A 131 8.08 -2.11 14.42
CA ARG A 131 8.97 -1.16 13.74
C ARG A 131 8.22 -0.10 12.93
N ASP A 132 6.92 0.10 13.15
CA ASP A 132 6.17 1.15 12.43
C ASP A 132 6.84 2.53 12.54
N ALA A 133 7.41 2.85 13.71
CA ALA A 133 8.17 4.08 13.93
C ALA A 133 9.36 4.27 12.98
N GLU A 134 10.04 3.19 12.57
CA GLU A 134 11.15 3.27 11.58
C GLU A 134 10.61 3.68 10.20
N ALA A 135 9.52 3.07 9.76
CA ALA A 135 8.90 3.34 8.46
C ALA A 135 8.23 4.74 8.41
N ILE A 136 7.53 5.13 9.49
CA ILE A 136 6.93 6.46 9.63
C ILE A 136 8.04 7.53 9.58
N ALA A 137 9.14 7.36 10.33
CA ALA A 137 10.24 8.32 10.36
C ALA A 137 10.90 8.52 8.99
N ARG A 138 10.95 7.51 8.12
CA ARG A 138 11.42 7.67 6.73
C ARG A 138 10.53 8.62 5.92
N VAL A 139 9.21 8.40 5.96
CA VAL A 139 8.25 9.25 5.24
C VAL A 139 8.27 10.67 5.80
N ASP A 140 8.33 10.82 7.13
CA ASP A 140 8.35 12.11 7.80
C ASP A 140 9.64 12.91 7.53
N ALA A 141 10.78 12.22 7.38
CA ALA A 141 12.06 12.84 7.00
C ALA A 141 12.10 13.25 5.52
N ALA A 142 11.39 12.53 4.65
CA ALA A 142 11.22 12.89 3.24
C ALA A 142 10.12 13.96 3.01
N GLY A 143 9.45 14.42 4.07
CA GLY A 143 8.34 15.38 3.97
C GLY A 143 7.07 14.79 3.33
N GLY A 144 6.94 13.47 3.29
CA GLY A 144 5.76 12.76 2.80
C GLY A 144 4.63 12.69 3.82
N THR A 145 3.62 11.87 3.57
CA THR A 145 2.53 11.57 4.53
C THR A 145 2.28 10.06 4.64
N MET A 146 1.96 9.55 5.84
CA MET A 146 1.55 8.16 6.05
C MET A 146 0.25 8.08 6.86
N LEU A 147 -0.76 7.42 6.28
CA LEU A 147 -2.01 7.08 6.93
C LEU A 147 -2.00 5.64 7.44
N ILE A 148 -2.47 5.46 8.66
CA ILE A 148 -2.64 4.16 9.33
C ILE A 148 -4.12 3.78 9.30
N THR A 149 -4.44 2.67 8.64
CA THR A 149 -5.83 2.27 8.34
C THR A 149 -6.44 1.31 9.36
N GLY A 150 -5.62 0.66 10.19
CA GLY A 150 -6.05 -0.33 11.19
C GLY A 150 -6.57 -1.66 10.62
N THR A 151 -6.61 -1.82 9.29
CA THR A 151 -7.18 -3.00 8.61
C THR A 151 -6.17 -3.62 7.65
N ARG A 152 -6.09 -4.96 7.58
CA ARG A 152 -5.14 -5.68 6.72
C ARG A 152 -5.88 -6.50 5.64
N HIS A 153 -5.64 -6.19 4.37
CA HIS A 153 -6.29 -6.84 3.22
C HIS A 153 -5.44 -7.94 2.59
N PHE A 154 -5.03 -8.92 3.40
CA PHE A 154 -4.14 -9.99 2.94
C PHE A 154 -4.87 -11.01 2.05
N ARG A 155 -4.27 -11.36 0.90
CA ARG A 155 -4.86 -12.24 -0.11
C ARG A 155 -3.82 -13.17 -0.73
N HIS A 156 -4.02 -14.48 -0.61
CA HIS A 156 -3.38 -15.47 -1.49
C HIS A 156 -4.12 -15.53 -2.84
#